data_AF-A0A953QGC8-F1
#
_entry.id   AF-A0A953QGC8-F1
#
_cell.length_a   1.000
_cell.length_b   1.000
_cell.length_c   1.000
_cell.angle_alpha   90.00
_cell.angle_beta   90.00
_cell.angle_gamma   90.00
#
_symmetry.space_group_name_H-M   'P 1'
#
loop_
_entity.id
_entity.type
_entity.pdbx_description
1 polymer ?
#
loop_
_entity_poly.entity_id
_entity_poly.type
_entity_poly.pdbx_seq_one_letter_code
_entity_poly.pdbx_strand_id
1 'polypeptide(L)'
;MHRFLILGAIFAGTMMISPANATPDEHRDKRYYDRDGHDYHTWDNKEDRAYRIYLDEHHRAYREFKNTKAAEQHEYFKWRHDHPDHVLLQA
;
A
#
# COMPACT_ATOMS: atom_id res chain seq x y z
N MET A 1 -10.36 16.86 -35.29
CA MET A 1 -10.47 15.55 -35.94
C MET A 1 -9.67 14.55 -35.12
N HIS A 2 -10.38 13.58 -34.54
CA HIS A 2 -9.92 12.30 -33.97
C HIS A 2 -9.05 12.28 -32.70
N ARG A 3 -9.66 11.66 -31.66
CA ARG A 3 -9.12 11.21 -30.38
C ARG A 3 -8.28 9.93 -30.60
N PHE A 4 -7.95 9.21 -29.52
CA PHE A 4 -7.17 7.96 -29.41
C PHE A 4 -5.67 8.24 -29.11
N LEU A 5 -5.01 7.65 -28.10
CA LEU A 5 -5.05 6.25 -27.67
C LEU A 5 -4.74 6.09 -26.16
N ILE A 6 -5.45 5.14 -25.57
CA ILE A 6 -5.16 4.47 -24.29
C ILE A 6 -3.81 3.75 -24.43
N LEU A 7 -2.85 3.99 -23.54
CA LEU A 7 -1.70 3.11 -23.38
C LEU A 7 -2.00 2.08 -22.28
N GLY A 8 -2.11 0.84 -22.72
CA GLY A 8 -2.42 -0.32 -21.91
C GLY A 8 -1.30 -0.71 -20.95
N ALA A 9 -1.73 -1.21 -19.79
CA ALA A 9 -0.92 -1.88 -18.81
C ALA A 9 -0.19 -3.08 -19.42
N ILE A 10 1.14 -3.13 -19.26
CA ILE A 10 1.94 -4.32 -19.56
C ILE A 10 2.06 -5.14 -18.28
N PHE A 11 1.34 -6.25 -18.24
CA PHE A 11 1.62 -7.36 -17.34
C PHE A 11 2.89 -8.08 -17.84
N ALA A 12 3.98 -7.98 -17.09
CA ALA A 12 5.15 -8.84 -17.26
C ALA A 12 5.34 -9.66 -15.97
N GLY A 13 4.81 -10.89 -15.99
CA GLY A 13 5.09 -11.88 -14.99
C GLY A 13 6.49 -12.47 -15.16
N THR A 14 7.25 -12.55 -14.08
CA THR A 14 8.33 -13.53 -13.94
C THR A 14 8.35 -13.98 -12.49
N MET A 15 7.81 -15.16 -12.24
CA MET A 15 7.79 -15.82 -10.93
C MET A 15 9.07 -16.64 -10.80
N MET A 16 10.09 -16.11 -10.10
CA MET A 16 11.20 -16.92 -9.60
C MET A 16 10.84 -17.45 -8.21
N ILE A 17 10.83 -18.77 -8.08
CA ILE A 17 10.68 -19.46 -6.79
C ILE A 17 12.09 -19.80 -6.29
N SER A 18 12.58 -19.06 -5.31
CA SER A 18 13.79 -19.42 -4.55
C SER A 18 13.39 -19.98 -3.19
N PRO A 19 13.86 -21.18 -2.79
CA PRO A 19 13.68 -21.68 -1.44
C PRO A 19 14.89 -21.24 -0.61
N ALA A 20 14.78 -20.13 0.12
CA ALA A 20 15.78 -19.72 1.09
C ALA A 20 15.08 -19.47 2.44
N ASN A 21 15.26 -20.43 3.35
CA ASN A 21 15.19 -20.24 4.80
C ASN A 21 13.93 -19.52 5.33
N ALA A 22 12.82 -20.26 5.39
CA ALA A 22 11.67 -19.87 6.20
C ALA A 22 12.01 -20.02 7.70
N THR A 23 12.75 -19.06 8.26
CA THR A 23 12.48 -18.66 9.64
C THR A 23 11.05 -18.13 9.64
N PRO A 24 10.12 -18.59 10.50
CA PRO A 24 8.84 -17.93 10.65
C PRO A 24 9.13 -16.58 11.31
N ASP A 25 9.54 -15.59 10.52
CA ASP A 25 9.55 -14.21 10.95
C ASP A 25 8.10 -13.87 11.26
N GLU A 26 7.87 -13.41 12.47
CA GLU A 26 6.55 -13.08 13.01
C GLU A 26 5.91 -11.88 12.28
N HIS A 27 6.57 -11.30 11.27
CA HIS A 27 5.91 -10.51 10.23
C HIS A 27 5.23 -11.43 9.22
N ARG A 28 4.02 -11.88 9.54
CA ARG A 28 3.06 -12.19 8.48
C ARG A 28 2.95 -10.95 7.59
N ASP A 29 3.43 -11.05 6.35
CA ASP A 29 3.18 -10.08 5.28
C ASP A 29 1.67 -9.94 5.08
N LYS A 30 1.02 -9.08 5.88
CA LYS A 30 -0.41 -8.85 5.82
C LYS A 30 -0.66 -8.07 4.55
N ARG A 31 -1.34 -8.69 3.60
CA ARG A 31 -1.75 -8.03 2.36
C ARG A 31 -3.18 -7.55 2.49
N TYR A 32 -3.38 -6.28 2.16
CA TYR A 32 -4.68 -5.63 2.11
C TYR A 32 -5.03 -5.36 0.66
N TYR A 33 -6.24 -5.72 0.27
CA TYR A 33 -6.72 -5.46 -1.08
C TYR A 33 -7.35 -4.07 -1.12
N ASP A 34 -6.80 -3.18 -1.93
CA ASP A 34 -7.46 -1.92 -2.25
C ASP A 34 -8.41 -2.12 -3.43
N ARG A 35 -9.66 -1.70 -3.22
CA ARG A 35 -10.71 -1.84 -4.23
C ARG A 35 -10.65 -0.71 -5.25
N ASP A 36 -10.11 0.44 -4.89
CA ASP A 36 -10.09 1.63 -5.74
C ASP A 36 -8.91 1.59 -6.71
N GLY A 37 -7.73 1.20 -6.24
CA GLY A 37 -6.53 0.93 -7.03
C GLY A 37 -6.55 -0.43 -7.73
N HIS A 38 -7.44 -1.33 -7.30
CA HIS A 38 -7.49 -2.74 -7.71
C HIS A 38 -6.14 -3.47 -7.51
N ASP A 39 -5.38 -3.09 -6.50
CA ASP A 39 -4.06 -3.63 -6.18
C ASP A 39 -4.00 -4.17 -4.74
N TYR A 40 -2.87 -4.82 -4.43
CA TYR A 40 -2.62 -5.41 -3.12
C TYR A 40 -1.48 -4.66 -2.45
N HIS A 41 -1.78 -4.04 -1.30
CA HIS A 41 -0.79 -3.41 -0.44
C HIS A 41 -0.24 -4.43 0.55
N THR A 42 1.07 -4.62 0.54
CA THR A 42 1.76 -5.38 1.58
C THR A 42 2.04 -4.46 2.75
N TRP A 43 1.60 -4.87 3.94
CA TRP A 43 1.85 -4.14 5.17
C TRP A 43 3.28 -4.41 5.66
N ASP A 44 4.23 -3.61 5.19
CA ASP A 44 5.62 -3.63 5.60
C ASP A 44 5.97 -2.43 6.50
N ASN A 45 7.25 -2.30 6.85
CA ASN A 45 7.75 -1.18 7.67
C ASN A 45 7.60 0.19 7.00
N LYS A 46 7.55 0.26 5.66
CA LYS A 46 7.35 1.51 4.93
C LYS A 46 5.89 1.91 5.00
N GLU A 47 4.99 0.94 4.82
CA GLU A 47 3.55 1.13 4.90
C GLU A 47 3.12 1.57 6.30
N ASP A 48 3.67 0.95 7.37
CA ASP A 48 3.41 1.41 8.74
C ASP A 48 3.87 2.87 8.95
N ARG A 49 5.03 3.25 8.42
CA ARG A 49 5.52 4.64 8.50
C ARG A 49 4.59 5.59 7.75
N ALA A 50 4.19 5.25 6.52
CA ALA A 50 3.27 6.06 5.73
C ALA A 50 1.93 6.24 6.45
N TYR A 51 1.40 5.17 7.04
CA TYR A 51 0.19 5.20 7.84
C TYR A 51 0.31 6.12 9.07
N ARG A 52 1.45 6.14 9.74
CA ARG A 52 1.69 7.06 10.86
C ARG A 52 1.71 8.51 10.44
N ILE A 53 2.31 8.82 9.28
CA ILE A 53 2.30 10.18 8.70
C ILE A 53 0.86 10.58 8.37
N TYR A 54 0.10 9.71 7.71
CA TYR A 54 -1.32 9.93 7.45
C TYR A 54 -2.10 10.26 8.73
N LEU A 55 -1.87 9.50 9.81
CA LEU A 55 -2.53 9.76 11.09
C LEU A 55 -2.14 11.11 11.69
N ASP A 56 -0.86 11.49 11.59
CA ASP A 56 -0.37 12.79 12.07
C ASP A 56 -0.99 13.95 11.29
N GLU A 57 -0.99 13.87 9.94
CA GLU A 57 -1.64 14.87 9.06
C GLU A 57 -3.13 15.03 9.36
N HIS A 58 -3.81 13.92 9.63
CA HIS A 58 -5.24 13.90 9.93
C HIS A 58 -5.54 14.10 11.42
N HIS A 59 -4.52 14.37 12.25
CA HIS A 59 -4.63 14.57 13.70
C HIS A 59 -5.38 13.44 14.41
N ARG A 60 -5.13 12.20 13.99
CA ARG A 60 -5.75 10.99 14.54
C ARG A 60 -4.82 10.28 15.50
N ALA A 61 -5.40 9.66 16.53
CA ALA A 61 -4.65 8.82 17.45
C ALA A 61 -4.14 7.55 16.76
N TYR A 62 -2.95 7.08 17.14
CA TYR A 62 -2.41 5.82 16.63
C TYR A 62 -3.30 4.64 17.01
N ARG A 63 -3.68 3.87 15.99
CA ARG A 63 -4.38 2.60 16.13
C ARG A 63 -3.81 1.64 15.11
N GLU A 64 -3.56 0.41 15.52
CA GLU A 64 -3.10 -0.64 14.59
C GLU A 64 -4.05 -0.73 13.38
N PHE A 65 -3.49 -0.69 12.16
CA PHE A 65 -4.28 -0.67 10.93
C PHE A 65 -5.27 -1.83 10.82
N LYS A 66 -4.87 -3.03 11.26
CA LYS A 66 -5.73 -4.23 11.31
C LYS A 66 -6.99 -4.06 12.18
N ASN A 67 -6.96 -3.15 13.16
CA ASN A 67 -8.05 -2.89 14.11
C ASN A 67 -8.89 -1.65 13.71
N THR A 68 -8.57 -1.02 12.58
CA THR A 68 -9.35 0.11 12.05
C THR A 68 -10.58 -0.38 11.28
N LYS A 69 -11.57 0.49 11.12
CA LYS A 69 -12.76 0.16 10.34
C LYS A 69 -12.39 0.08 8.85
N ALA A 70 -13.10 -0.77 8.09
CA ALA A 70 -12.89 -0.89 6.64
C ALA A 70 -12.95 0.46 5.90
N ALA A 71 -13.83 1.38 6.34
CA ALA A 71 -13.90 2.73 5.79
C ALA A 71 -12.62 3.55 6.04
N GLU A 72 -11.96 3.38 7.19
CA GLU A 72 -10.71 4.10 7.49
C GLU A 72 -9.53 3.54 6.71
N GLN A 73 -9.52 2.21 6.49
CA GLN A 73 -8.53 1.56 5.63
C GLN A 73 -8.65 2.07 4.18
N HIS A 74 -9.89 2.20 3.70
CA HIS A 74 -10.17 2.75 2.38
C HIS A 74 -9.69 4.20 2.24
N GLU A 75 -10.03 5.07 3.19
CA GLU A 75 -9.55 6.47 3.17
C GLU A 75 -8.02 6.56 3.20
N TYR A 76 -7.36 5.67 3.94
CA TYR A 76 -5.91 5.57 3.94
C TYR A 76 -5.35 5.16 2.57
N PHE A 77 -5.89 4.12 1.92
CA PHE A 77 -5.41 3.71 0.59
C PHE A 77 -5.61 4.80 -0.46
N LYS A 78 -6.74 5.50 -0.39
CA LYS A 78 -6.98 6.69 -1.22
C LYS A 78 -5.91 7.76 -1.01
N TRP A 79 -5.54 8.07 0.23
CA TRP A 79 -4.44 8.99 0.52
C TRP A 79 -3.09 8.46 0.04
N ARG A 80 -2.84 7.13 0.13
CA ARG A 80 -1.59 6.51 -0.34
C ARG A 80 -1.38 6.64 -1.84
N HIS A 81 -2.44 6.71 -2.64
CA HIS A 81 -2.31 6.96 -4.07
C HIS A 81 -1.74 8.35 -4.38
N ASP A 82 -2.00 9.33 -3.52
CA ASP A 82 -1.48 10.70 -3.67
C ASP A 82 -0.10 10.88 -3.01
N HIS A 83 0.32 9.95 -2.13
CA HIS A 83 1.56 10.05 -1.35
C HIS A 83 2.50 8.86 -1.61
N PRO A 84 3.15 8.81 -2.78
CA PRO A 84 4.12 7.77 -3.08
C PRO A 84 5.37 7.91 -2.18
N ASP A 85 6.10 6.81 -1.96
CA ASP A 85 7.21 6.75 -1.01
C ASP A 85 8.28 7.82 -1.22
N HIS A 86 8.51 8.27 -2.46
CA HIS A 86 9.49 9.32 -2.74
C HIS A 86 9.07 10.68 -2.16
N VAL A 87 7.78 10.96 -2.02
CA VAL A 87 7.26 12.17 -1.36
C VAL A 87 7.45 12.05 0.16
N LEU A 88 7.24 10.86 0.72
CA LEU A 88 7.35 10.60 2.17
C LEU A 88 8.80 10.62 2.68
N LEU A 89 9.79 10.42 1.80
CA LEU A 89 11.23 10.45 2.15
C LEU A 89 11.86 11.85 2.06
N GLN A 90 11.12 12.86 1.62
CA GLN A 90 11.59 14.24 1.47
C GLN A 90 11.11 15.19 2.58
N ALA A 91 10.31 14.72 3.53
CA ALA A 91 9.74 15.50 4.63
C ALA A 91 10.54 15.36 5.94
#